data_AF-A0A8T5JXS2-F1
#
_entry.id   AF-A0A8T5JXS2-F1
#
_cell.length_a   1.000
_cell.length_b   1.000
_cell.length_c   1.000
_cell.angle_alpha   90.00
_cell.angle_beta   90.00
_cell.angle_gamma   90.00
#
_symmetry.space_group_name_H-M   'P 1'
#
loop_
_entity.id
_entity.type
_entity.pdbx_description
1 polymer ?
#
loop_
_entity_poly.entity_id
_entity_poly.type
_entity_poly.pdbx_seq_one_letter_code
_entity_poly.pdbx_strand_id
1 'polypeptide(L)' 'MRISKIILYNEPSVPEINIKKAEKFLIETFDVEIQIRGNIFKKLDKKTYEKIAST' A
#
# COMPACT_ATOMS: atom_id res chain seq x y z
N MET A 1 1.98 -9.21 -18.76
CA MET A 1 2.19 -9.73 -17.38
C MET A 1 0.89 -10.36 -16.89
N ARG A 2 0.93 -11.42 -16.08
CA ARG A 2 -0.28 -11.97 -15.43
C ARG A 2 -0.40 -11.37 -14.02
N ILE A 3 -0.94 -10.15 -13.94
CA ILE A 3 -1.29 -9.51 -12.66
C ILE A 3 -2.78 -9.71 -12.48
N SER A 4 -3.21 -10.27 -11.34
CA SER A 4 -4.63 -10.45 -11.03
C SER A 4 -5.19 -9.35 -10.15
N LYS A 5 -4.34 -8.66 -9.38
CA LYS A 5 -4.75 -7.69 -8.36
C LYS A 5 -3.57 -6.82 -7.93
N ILE A 6 -3.85 -5.55 -7.61
CA ILE A 6 -2.89 -4.66 -6.95
C ILE A 6 -3.50 -4.14 -5.65
N ILE A 7 -2.70 -4.10 -4.59
CA ILE A 7 -3.11 -3.60 -3.27
C ILE A 7 -2.30 -2.34 -2.95
N LEU A 8 -2.99 -1.22 -2.74
CA LEU A 8 -2.42 0.04 -2.32
C LEU A 8 -2.62 0.22 -0.81
N TYR A 9 -1.53 0.38 -0.07
CA TYR A 9 -1.60 0.68 1.35
C TYR A 9 -1.53 2.19 1.59
N ASN A 10 -2.53 2.71 2.32
CA ASN A 10 -2.56 4.10 2.75
C ASN A 10 -1.66 4.31 3.95
N GLU A 11 -0.39 4.59 3.65
CA GLU A 11 0.67 4.81 4.61
C GLU A 11 0.77 6.31 4.97
N PRO A 12 0.34 6.72 6.19
CA PRO A 12 0.40 8.11 6.61
C PRO A 12 1.81 8.69 6.67
N SER A 13 2.86 7.86 6.77
CA SER A 13 4.24 8.34 6.74
C SER A 13 4.71 8.79 5.36
N VAL A 14 3.91 8.59 4.30
CA VAL A 14 4.22 9.02 2.93
C VAL A 14 3.12 9.95 2.40
N PRO A 15 3.00 11.17 2.95
CA PRO A 15 1.92 12.10 2.62
C PRO A 15 2.01 12.65 1.19
N GLU A 16 3.18 12.59 0.57
CA GLU A 16 3.43 13.07 -0.80
C GLU A 16 2.69 12.24 -1.86
N ILE A 17 2.38 10.97 -1.54
CA ILE A 17 1.64 10.09 -2.45
C ILE A 17 0.14 10.36 -2.32
N ASN A 18 -0.43 10.99 -3.34
CA ASN A 18 -1.87 11.05 -3.49
C ASN A 18 -2.39 9.69 -3.98
N ILE A 19 -2.93 8.90 -3.04
CA ILE A 19 -3.45 7.54 -3.31
C ILE A 19 -4.52 7.52 -4.40
N LYS A 20 -5.38 8.53 -4.49
CA LYS A 20 -6.41 8.57 -5.54
C LYS A 20 -5.79 8.73 -6.92
N LYS A 21 -4.71 9.52 -7.02
CA LYS A 21 -3.96 9.69 -8.27
C LYS A 21 -3.22 8.41 -8.64
N ALA A 22 -2.64 7.72 -7.65
CA ALA A 22 -1.97 6.44 -7.85
C ALA A 22 -2.94 5.33 -8.27
N GLU A 23 -4.10 5.23 -7.61
CA GLU A 23 -5.18 4.31 -7.98
C GLU A 23 -5.60 4.51 -9.44
N LYS A 24 -5.89 5.76 -9.83
CA LYS A 24 -6.27 6.09 -11.21
C LYS A 24 -5.20 5.66 -12.21
N PHE A 25 -3.94 6.01 -11.96
CA PHE A 25 -2.82 5.63 -12.83
C PHE A 25 -2.71 4.11 -12.99
N LEU A 26 -2.87 3.35 -11.91
CA LEU A 26 -2.73 1.90 -11.93
C LEU A 26 -3.90 1.21 -12.64
N ILE A 27 -5.14 1.71 -12.47
CA ILE A 27 -6.31 1.24 -13.23
C ILE A 27 -6.07 1.47 -14.73
N GLU A 28 -5.68 2.69 -15.12
CA GLU A 28 -5.45 3.05 -16.53
C GLU A 28 -4.28 2.28 -17.16
N THR A 29 -3.26 1.92 -16.37
CA THR A 29 -2.05 1.24 -16.88
C THR A 29 -2.23 -0.27 -16.99
N PHE A 30 -2.88 -0.88 -15.98
CA PHE A 30 -2.88 -2.34 -15.84
C PHE A 30 -4.26 -2.96 -16.09
N ASP A 31 -5.35 -2.20 -16.04
CA ASP A 31 -6.73 -2.70 -16.17
C ASP A 31 -7.02 -3.89 -15.23
N VAL A 32 -6.48 -3.82 -14.00
CA VAL A 32 -6.65 -4.84 -12.96
C VAL A 32 -7.35 -4.27 -11.73
N GLU A 33 -7.97 -5.14 -10.95
CA GLU A 33 -8.60 -4.77 -9.68
C GLU A 33 -7.58 -4.11 -8.74
N ILE A 34 -7.87 -2.88 -8.31
CA ILE A 34 -7.11 -2.16 -7.30
C ILE A 34 -7.88 -2.19 -5.97
N GLN A 35 -7.22 -2.54 -4.88
CA GLN A 35 -7.77 -2.41 -3.53
C GLN A 35 -6.94 -1.45 -2.69
N ILE A 36 -7.58 -0.41 -2.16
CA ILE A 36 -6.97 0.47 -1.16
C ILE A 36 -7.22 -0.11 0.23
N ARG A 37 -6.16 -0.28 1.02
CA ARG A 37 -6.21 -0.74 2.40
C ARG A 37 -5.53 0.27 3.32
N GLY A 38 -5.94 0.33 4.58
CA GLY A 38 -5.22 1.12 5.58
C GLY A 38 -3.83 0.54 5.87
N ASN A 39 -2.92 1.38 6.38
CA ASN A 39 -1.61 0.97 6.88
C ASN A 39 -1.68 -0.34 7.70
N ILE A 40 -0.85 -1.31 7.32
CA ILE A 40 -0.74 -2.66 7.92
C ILE A 40 -0.05 -2.66 9.28
N PHE A 41 0.79 -1.66 9.51
CA PHE A 41 1.53 -1.45 10.73
C PHE A 41 0.69 -0.89 11.90
N LYS A 42 -0.50 -0.33 11.65
CA LYS A 42 -1.41 0.14 12.71
C LYS A 42 -1.85 -0.97 13.68
N LYS A 43 -1.72 -2.25 13.29
CA LYS A 43 -2.08 -3.41 14.12
C LYS A 43 -0.87 -4.24 14.57
N LEU A 44 0.35 -3.79 14.28
CA LEU A 44 1.56 -4.52 14.63
C LEU A 44 2.03 -4.12 16.03
N ASP A 45 2.34 -5.14 16.84
CA ASP A 45 2.90 -4.95 18.17
C ASP A 45 4.27 -4.26 18.08
N LYS A 46 4.58 -3.39 19.05
CA LYS A 46 5.83 -2.60 19.09
C LYS A 46 7.07 -3.49 18.93
N LYS A 47 7.06 -4.68 19.54
CA LYS A 47 8.18 -5.65 19.42
C LYS A 47 8.39 -6.13 17.99
N THR A 48 7.31 -6.28 17.22
CA THR A 48 7.41 -6.70 15.82
C THR A 48 7.90 -5.57 14.95
N TYR A 49 7.52 -4.32 15.26
CA TYR A 49 8.05 -3.12 14.63
C TYR A 49 9.58 -3.02 14.77
N GLU A 50 10.09 -3.19 16.00
CA GLU A 50 11.53 -3.16 16.30
C GLU A 50 12.29 -4.26 15.55
N LYS A 51 11.68 -5.45 15.43
CA LYS A 51 12.29 -6.59 14.75
C LYS A 51 12.41 -6.38 13.23
N ILE A 52 11.41 -5.73 12.61
CA ILE A 52 11.43 -5.40 11.18
C ILE A 52 12.42 -4.26 10.90
N ALA A 53 12.44 -3.22 11.75
CA ALA A 53 13.33 -2.07 11.57
C ALA A 53 14.81 -2.37 11.87
N SER A 54 15.09 -3.42 12.64
CA SER A 54 16.46 -3.84 12.99
C SER A 54 17.03 -4.90 12.03
N THR A 55 16.29 -5.25 10.96
CA THR A 55 16.76 -6.12 9.87
C THR A 55 17.15 -5.27 8.68
#